data_AF-A0A661CLZ7-F1
#
_entry.id   AF-A0A661CLZ7-F1
#
_cell.length_a   1.000
_cell.length_b   1.000
_cell.length_c   1.000
_cell.angle_alpha   90.00
_cell.angle_beta   90.00
_cell.angle_gamma   90.00
#
_symmetry.space_group_name_H-M   'P 1'
#
loop_
_entity.id
_entity.type
_entity.pdbx_description
1 polymer ?
#
loop_
_entity_poly.entity_id
_entity_poly.type
_entity_poly.pdbx_seq_one_letter_code
_entity_poly.pdbx_strand_id
1 'polypeptide(L)'
;MKLKTLSIAMMSLAATGVVVADEIRTMQENENNWVSAAGNYNNQRYSKLAQINKDNVADLKMAWTFSTGVLRGHEGNSLVIDGTMYV
;
A
#
# COMPACT_ATOMS: atom_id res chain seq x y z
N MET A 1 31.29 -48.89 -12.15
CA MET A 1 30.12 -48.23 -12.76
C MET A 1 29.12 -47.66 -11.75
N LYS A 2 29.56 -47.19 -10.56
CA LYS A 2 28.66 -46.64 -9.51
C LYS A 2 29.10 -45.30 -8.90
N LEU A 3 30.17 -44.68 -9.42
CA LEU A 3 30.69 -43.42 -8.85
C LEU A 3 30.30 -42.16 -9.64
N LYS A 4 29.78 -42.31 -10.87
CA LYS A 4 29.39 -41.16 -11.73
C LYS A 4 27.93 -40.73 -11.55
N THR A 5 27.10 -41.54 -10.90
CA THR A 5 25.67 -41.27 -10.74
C THR A 5 25.35 -40.34 -9.57
N LEU A 6 26.32 -40.05 -8.68
CA LEU A 6 26.11 -39.23 -7.49
C LEU A 6 26.23 -37.72 -7.77
N SER A 7 26.91 -37.31 -8.85
CA SER A 7 27.17 -35.89 -9.15
C SER A 7 25.97 -35.15 -9.76
N ILE A 8 24.98 -35.86 -10.30
CA ILE A 8 23.80 -35.24 -10.93
C ILE A 8 22.69 -34.96 -9.90
N ALA A 9 22.71 -35.63 -8.73
CA ALA A 9 21.68 -35.47 -7.70
C ALA A 9 21.87 -34.23 -6.80
N MET A 10 23.03 -33.57 -6.84
CA MET A 10 23.33 -32.42 -5.98
C MET A 10 23.14 -31.06 -6.68
N MET A 11 22.66 -31.06 -7.93
CA MET A 11 22.49 -29.86 -8.76
C MET A 11 21.01 -29.51 -9.00
N SER A 12 20.12 -29.94 -8.10
CA SER A 12 18.68 -29.74 -8.22
C SER A 12 18.06 -29.27 -6.91
N LEU A 13 18.51 -28.14 -6.36
CA LEU A 13 17.67 -27.31 -5.49
C LEU A 13 18.24 -25.91 -5.26
N ALA A 14 18.27 -25.10 -6.31
CA ALA A 14 18.27 -23.65 -6.14
C ALA A 14 17.13 -23.08 -6.98
N ALA A 15 15.89 -23.37 -6.57
CA ALA A 15 14.79 -22.49 -6.94
C ALA A 15 15.04 -21.19 -6.19
N THR A 16 15.67 -20.21 -6.84
CA THR A 16 15.61 -18.83 -6.37
C THR A 16 14.13 -18.45 -6.42
N GLY A 17 13.46 -18.51 -5.27
CA GLY A 17 12.11 -18.01 -5.14
C GLY A 17 12.11 -16.56 -5.63
N VAL A 18 11.28 -16.26 -6.63
CA VAL A 18 11.03 -14.88 -7.02
C VAL A 18 10.29 -14.23 -5.85
N VAL A 19 11.02 -13.51 -5.01
CA VAL A 19 10.42 -12.71 -3.94
C VAL A 19 9.77 -11.52 -4.64
N VAL A 20 8.45 -11.56 -4.82
CA VAL A 20 7.68 -10.39 -5.20
C VAL A 20 7.45 -9.58 -3.92
N ALA A 21 8.44 -8.76 -3.55
CA ALA A 21 8.37 -7.83 -2.43
C ALA A 21 7.56 -6.57 -2.82
N ASP A 22 6.36 -6.76 -3.38
CA ASP A 22 5.45 -5.67 -3.69
C ASP A 22 4.33 -5.64 -2.65
N GLU A 23 4.70 -5.19 -1.45
CA GLU A 23 3.80 -5.07 -0.31
C GLU A 23 2.66 -4.09 -0.61
N ILE A 24 2.93 -3.04 -1.39
CA ILE A 24 1.94 -2.04 -1.80
C ILE A 24 0.83 -2.66 -2.63
N ARG A 25 1.14 -3.62 -3.51
CA ARG A 25 0.13 -4.35 -4.29
C ARG A 25 -0.91 -5.05 -3.40
N THR A 26 -0.48 -5.57 -2.26
CA THR A 26 -1.38 -6.19 -1.28
C THR A 26 -2.04 -5.14 -0.39
N MET A 27 -1.29 -4.16 0.12
CA MET A 27 -1.84 -3.13 1.01
C MET A 27 -2.92 -2.27 0.36
N GLN A 28 -2.82 -1.99 -0.96
CA GLN A 28 -3.82 -1.21 -1.69
C GLN A 28 -5.18 -1.93 -1.87
N GLU A 29 -5.27 -3.24 -1.53
CA GLU A 29 -6.52 -3.99 -1.56
C GLU A 29 -7.40 -3.66 -0.35
N ASN A 30 -6.82 -3.17 0.75
CA ASN A 30 -7.56 -2.69 1.91
C ASN A 30 -8.08 -1.28 1.65
N GLU A 31 -9.40 -1.14 1.53
CA GLU A 31 -10.07 0.15 1.26
C GLU A 31 -9.93 1.19 2.38
N ASN A 32 -9.54 0.77 3.59
CA ASN A 32 -9.25 1.69 4.70
C ASN A 32 -7.84 2.29 4.62
N ASN A 33 -7.00 1.79 3.71
CA ASN A 33 -5.65 2.27 3.51
C ASN A 33 -5.56 3.20 2.28
N TRP A 34 -4.68 4.21 2.38
CA TRP A 34 -4.24 5.05 1.27
C TRP A 34 -2.71 4.99 1.20
N VAL A 35 -2.20 4.00 0.46
CA VAL A 35 -0.80 3.54 0.56
C VAL A 35 0.16 4.18 -0.45
N SER A 36 -0.35 4.95 -1.40
CA SER A 36 0.45 5.65 -2.41
C SER A 36 -0.13 7.02 -2.73
N ALA A 37 0.59 7.84 -3.50
CA ALA A 37 0.17 9.20 -3.83
C ALA A 37 -1.24 9.27 -4.44
N ALA A 38 -1.64 8.26 -5.23
CA ALA A 38 -2.97 8.17 -5.83
C ALA A 38 -3.84 7.05 -5.25
N GLY A 39 -3.44 6.50 -4.09
CA GLY A 39 -4.13 5.42 -3.38
C GLY A 39 -3.76 4.02 -3.88
N ASN A 40 -3.64 3.84 -5.20
CA ASN A 40 -3.29 2.57 -5.85
C ASN A 40 -2.51 2.77 -7.15
N TYR A 41 -2.00 1.67 -7.73
CA TYR A 41 -1.24 1.70 -8.98
C TYR A 41 -2.01 2.18 -10.22
N ASN A 42 -3.35 2.12 -10.21
CA ASN A 42 -4.15 2.60 -11.34
C ASN A 42 -4.19 4.14 -11.41
N ASN A 43 -3.68 4.84 -10.39
CA ASN A 43 -3.58 6.29 -10.35
C ASN A 43 -4.92 7.04 -10.55
N GLN A 44 -6.03 6.43 -10.15
CA GLN A 44 -7.38 7.00 -10.34
C GLN A 44 -7.85 7.91 -9.21
N ARG A 45 -7.18 7.89 -8.05
CA ARG A 45 -7.57 8.64 -6.84
C ARG A 45 -9.02 8.37 -6.41
N TYR A 46 -9.49 7.13 -6.59
CA TYR A 46 -10.85 6.70 -6.28
C TYR A 46 -10.88 5.83 -5.02
N SER A 47 -11.78 6.17 -4.08
CA SER A 47 -12.10 5.34 -2.90
C SER A 47 -13.44 4.63 -3.08
N LYS A 48 -13.51 3.38 -2.65
CA LYS A 48 -14.77 2.60 -2.60
C LYS A 48 -15.61 2.87 -1.36
N LEU A 49 -15.05 3.59 -0.36
CA LEU A 49 -15.76 3.92 0.87
C LEU A 49 -16.98 4.80 0.56
N ALA A 50 -18.13 4.43 1.12
CA ALA A 50 -19.42 5.08 0.83
C ALA A 50 -20.14 5.61 2.10
N GLN A 51 -19.45 5.60 3.25
CA GLN A 51 -20.02 6.09 4.51
C GLN A 51 -20.47 7.56 4.40
N ILE A 52 -19.66 8.39 3.73
CA ILE A 52 -20.03 9.75 3.33
C ILE A 52 -20.58 9.69 1.91
N ASN A 53 -21.77 10.24 1.69
CA ASN A 53 -22.47 10.18 0.42
C ASN A 53 -23.37 11.42 0.22
N LYS A 54 -24.08 11.47 -0.90
CA LYS A 54 -24.88 12.65 -1.32
C LYS A 54 -25.97 13.02 -0.32
N ASP A 55 -26.46 12.05 0.46
CA ASP A 55 -27.59 12.25 1.36
C ASP A 55 -27.15 12.80 2.73
N ASN A 56 -25.89 12.57 3.13
CA ASN A 56 -25.38 12.93 4.46
C ASN A 56 -24.18 13.89 4.46
N VAL A 57 -23.63 14.26 3.30
CA VAL A 57 -22.47 15.17 3.22
C VAL A 57 -22.74 16.54 3.86
N ALA A 58 -24.00 16.96 3.92
CA ALA A 58 -24.41 18.20 4.59
C ALA A 58 -24.15 18.21 6.10
N ASP A 59 -24.02 17.03 6.73
CA ASP A 59 -23.82 16.88 8.16
C ASP A 59 -22.34 16.80 8.56
N LEU A 60 -21.42 16.86 7.59
CA LEU A 60 -19.98 16.69 7.84
C LEU A 60 -19.42 17.83 8.73
N LYS A 61 -18.67 17.46 9.77
CA LYS A 61 -18.05 18.40 10.73
C LYS A 61 -16.56 18.11 10.85
N MET A 62 -15.79 19.13 11.23
CA MET A 62 -14.37 18.98 11.57
C MET A 62 -14.23 18.06 12.79
N ALA A 63 -13.47 16.96 12.62
CA ALA A 63 -13.18 16.03 13.70
C ALA A 63 -11.95 16.45 14.52
N TRP A 64 -10.88 16.88 13.83
CA TRP A 64 -9.63 17.36 14.44
C TRP A 64 -8.79 18.15 13.42
N THR A 65 -7.76 18.85 13.90
CA THR A 65 -6.76 19.56 13.08
C THR A 65 -5.35 19.35 13.64
N PHE A 66 -4.33 19.34 12.79
CA PHE A 66 -2.92 19.19 13.17
C PHE A 66 -2.03 20.25 12.50
N SER A 67 -1.11 20.85 13.27
CA SER A 67 -0.14 21.82 12.74
C SER A 67 1.13 21.10 12.30
N THR A 68 1.54 21.28 11.05
CA THR A 68 2.80 20.73 10.51
C THR A 68 4.04 21.45 11.05
N GLY A 69 3.88 22.60 11.70
CA GLY A 69 5.00 23.38 12.26
C GLY A 69 5.88 24.08 11.21
N VAL A 70 5.53 24.03 9.93
CA VAL A 70 6.28 24.65 8.83
C VAL A 70 5.42 25.60 8.00
N LEU A 71 6.05 26.59 7.39
CA LEU A 71 5.42 27.60 6.52
C LEU A 71 5.66 27.29 5.04
N ARG A 72 4.98 28.04 4.15
CA ARG A 72 5.01 27.97 2.68
C ARG A 72 4.12 26.84 2.11
N GLY A 73 4.42 26.35 0.92
CA GLY A 73 3.55 25.43 0.18
C GLY A 73 3.53 24.03 0.78
N HIS A 74 2.33 23.49 0.97
CA HIS A 74 2.07 22.10 1.31
C HIS A 74 1.52 21.40 0.06
N GLU A 75 2.34 20.56 -0.56
CA GLU A 75 1.99 19.79 -1.75
C GLU A 75 1.91 18.29 -1.42
N GLY A 76 1.31 17.51 -2.32
CA GLY A 76 1.10 16.08 -2.11
C GLY A 76 -0.08 15.79 -1.16
N ASN A 77 -0.16 14.54 -0.71
CA ASN A 77 -1.20 14.05 0.20
C ASN A 77 -0.56 13.19 1.30
N SER A 78 -1.24 13.12 2.44
CA SER A 78 -0.88 12.18 3.50
C SER A 78 -1.10 10.73 3.08
N LEU A 79 -0.38 9.81 3.71
CA LEU A 79 -0.61 8.37 3.61
C LEU A 79 -1.34 7.87 4.86
N VAL A 80 -2.23 6.89 4.70
CA VAL A 80 -2.90 6.22 5.82
C VAL A 80 -2.68 4.72 5.67
N ILE A 81 -1.98 4.12 6.63
CA ILE A 81 -1.64 2.70 6.61
C ILE A 81 -1.92 2.14 8.00
N ASP A 82 -2.85 1.20 8.09
CA ASP A 82 -3.21 0.45 9.29
C ASP A 82 -3.50 1.36 10.50
N GLY A 83 -4.28 2.42 10.25
CA GLY A 83 -4.71 3.38 11.28
C GLY A 83 -3.71 4.48 11.60
N THR A 84 -2.51 4.47 11.01
CA THR A 84 -1.51 5.53 11.18
C THR A 84 -1.52 6.47 9.98
N MET A 85 -1.60 7.78 10.24
CA MET A 85 -1.48 8.82 9.21
C MET A 85 -0.06 9.40 9.19
N TYR A 86 0.55 9.44 8.00
CA TYR A 86 1.85 10.04 7.75
C TYR A 86 1.63 11.37 7.01
N VAL A 87 2.04 12.47 7.64
CA VAL A 87 1.83 13.87 7.21
C VAL A 87 3.16 14.55 6.95
#